data_AF-A0A559J0X5-F1
#
_entry.id   AF-A0A559J0X5-F1
#
_cell.length_a   1.000
_cell.length_b   1.000
_cell.length_c   1.000
_cell.angle_alpha   90.00
_cell.angle_beta   90.00
_cell.angle_gamma   90.00
#
_symmetry.space_group_name_H-M   'P 1'
#
loop_
_entity.id
_entity.type
_entity.pdbx_description
1 polymer ?
#
loop_
_entity_poly.entity_id
_entity_poly.type
_entity_poly.pdbx_seq_one_letter_code
_entity_poly.pdbx_strand_id
1 'polypeptide(L)'
;MIIYREPNVTAYSRHIQYTVNGKLTAVLVDYYDVFLLEHVTDDYQLAARVVGAVMGDSNLVVGDMYLAFGVRQLIDEGKLDYRGELGSLRDYEIRLK
;
A
#
# COMPACT_ATOMS: atom_id res chain seq x y z
N MET A 1 14.80 -10.86 10.51
CA MET A 1 14.61 -12.26 10.94
C MET A 1 13.23 -12.69 10.49
N ILE A 2 13.13 -13.45 9.39
CA ILE A 2 11.88 -14.03 8.89
C ILE A 2 12.17 -15.50 8.64
N ILE A 3 11.37 -16.38 9.21
CA ILE A 3 11.28 -17.78 8.80
C ILE A 3 9.84 -18.19 8.99
N TYR A 4 9.20 -18.72 7.95
CA TYR A 4 8.62 -20.07 7.99
C TYR A 4 8.29 -20.54 6.57
N ARG A 5 8.64 -21.80 6.31
CA ARG A 5 8.36 -22.58 5.11
C ARG A 5 7.40 -23.69 5.55
N GLU A 6 6.19 -23.71 5.00
CA GLU A 6 5.21 -24.79 5.15
C GLU A 6 4.86 -25.32 3.75
N PRO A 7 4.72 -26.64 3.54
CA PRO A 7 4.82 -27.24 2.20
C PRO A 7 3.52 -27.21 1.37
N ASN A 8 2.40 -26.70 1.86
CA ASN A 8 1.11 -26.80 1.16
C ASN A 8 0.15 -25.60 1.37
N VAL A 9 0.67 -24.39 1.61
CA VAL A 9 -0.15 -23.18 1.67
C VAL A 9 0.35 -22.17 0.65
N THR A 10 -0.42 -21.96 -0.43
CA THR A 10 -0.23 -20.83 -1.35
C THR A 10 -1.01 -19.63 -0.81
N ALA A 11 -0.50 -18.97 0.22
CA ALA A 11 -1.05 -17.70 0.72
C ALA A 11 0.09 -16.72 0.95
N TYR A 12 0.18 -15.72 0.09
CA TYR A 12 1.24 -14.70 0.04
C TYR A 12 1.04 -13.56 1.06
N SER A 13 0.32 -13.76 2.17
CA SER A 13 -0.10 -12.63 3.01
C SER A 13 0.94 -12.28 4.07
N ARG A 14 1.65 -11.17 3.84
CA ARG A 14 2.57 -10.55 4.80
C ARG A 14 1.76 -9.81 5.87
N HIS A 15 2.16 -9.90 7.14
CA HIS A 15 1.47 -9.26 8.26
C HIS A 15 2.35 -8.18 8.87
N ILE A 16 1.79 -7.01 9.17
CA ILE A 16 2.43 -6.00 10.03
C ILE A 16 1.61 -5.89 11.31
N GLN A 17 2.30 -5.81 12.45
CA GLN A 17 1.69 -5.60 13.76
C GLN A 17 1.88 -4.15 14.19
N TYR A 18 0.80 -3.45 14.53
CA TYR A 18 0.85 -2.11 15.11
C TYR A 18 -0.04 -2.03 16.36
N THR A 19 0.25 -1.10 17.27
CA THR A 19 -0.47 -0.97 18.54
C THR A 19 -1.40 0.24 18.51
N VAL A 20 -2.70 0.02 18.68
CA VAL A 20 -3.69 1.08 18.92
C VAL A 20 -4.29 0.87 20.31
N ASN A 21 -4.20 1.88 21.18
CA ASN A 21 -4.73 1.83 22.55
C ASN A 21 -4.24 0.61 23.37
N GLY A 22 -2.98 0.22 23.20
CA GLY A 22 -2.40 -0.94 23.89
C GLY A 22 -2.81 -2.31 23.34
N LYS A 23 -3.60 -2.36 22.26
CA LYS A 23 -4.00 -3.60 21.59
C LYS A 23 -3.17 -3.79 20.33
N LEU A 24 -2.44 -4.90 20.29
CA LEU A 24 -1.69 -5.33 19.11
C LEU A 24 -2.69 -5.73 18.02
N THR A 25 -2.71 -4.99 16.94
CA THR A 25 -3.54 -5.27 15.77
C THR A 25 -2.61 -5.72 14.65
N ALA A 26 -2.74 -6.98 14.24
CA ALA A 26 -2.12 -7.48 13.03
C ALA A 26 -3.05 -7.12 11.87
N VAL A 27 -2.59 -6.28 10.96
CA VAL A 27 -3.29 -6.06 9.68
C VAL A 27 -2.43 -6.66 8.58
N LEU A 28 -3.11 -7.34 7.67
CA LEU A 28 -2.47 -7.85 6.47
C LEU A 28 -1.94 -6.66 5.67
N VAL A 29 -0.68 -6.72 5.26
CA VAL A 29 -0.03 -5.65 4.48
C VAL A 29 -0.78 -5.40 3.17
N ASP A 30 -1.39 -6.44 2.63
CA ASP A 30 -2.14 -6.44 1.37
C ASP A 30 -3.58 -5.92 1.52
N TYR A 31 -4.09 -5.70 2.73
CA TYR A 31 -5.48 -5.25 2.94
C TYR A 31 -5.72 -3.89 2.26
N TYR A 32 -4.73 -3.00 2.31
CA TYR A 32 -4.84 -1.66 1.73
C TYR A 32 -4.41 -1.60 0.26
N ASP A 33 -3.72 -2.62 -0.24
CA ASP A 33 -3.27 -2.69 -1.63
C ASP A 33 -4.47 -2.75 -2.58
N VAL A 34 -5.55 -3.43 -2.20
CA VAL A 34 -6.79 -3.51 -2.99
C VAL A 34 -7.37 -2.11 -3.20
N PHE A 35 -7.52 -1.34 -2.12
CA PHE A 35 -8.07 0.02 -2.19
C PHE A 35 -7.17 0.98 -2.98
N LEU A 36 -5.84 0.83 -2.86
CA LEU A 36 -4.89 1.60 -3.68
C LEU A 36 -5.10 1.28 -5.16
N LEU A 37 -5.14 -0.01 -5.53
CA LEU A 37 -5.31 -0.44 -6.92
C LEU A 37 -6.67 -0.03 -7.51
N GLU A 38 -7.73 0.01 -6.70
CA GLU A 38 -9.05 0.52 -7.14
C GLU A 38 -9.04 2.02 -7.47
N HIS A 39 -8.12 2.79 -6.89
CA HIS A 39 -8.01 4.23 -7.08
C HIS A 39 -6.96 4.67 -8.10
N VAL A 40 -6.08 3.75 -8.54
CA VAL A 40 -5.10 4.03 -9.58
C VAL A 40 -5.68 3.71 -10.96
N THR A 41 -5.45 4.59 -11.94
CA THR A 41 -5.88 4.40 -13.33
C THR A 41 -4.70 4.07 -14.26
N ASP A 42 -4.99 3.79 -15.54
CA ASP A 42 -3.97 3.58 -16.58
C ASP A 42 -3.18 4.86 -16.94
N ASP A 43 -3.70 6.03 -16.53
CA ASP A 43 -3.05 7.33 -16.70
C ASP A 43 -2.24 7.69 -15.46
N TYR A 44 -1.14 8.43 -15.66
CA TYR A 44 -0.33 8.91 -14.54
C TYR A 44 -1.11 9.88 -13.64
N GLN A 45 -1.16 9.55 -12.35
CA GLN A 45 -1.80 10.33 -11.30
C GLN A 45 -0.80 10.62 -10.17
N LEU A 46 -0.83 11.82 -9.61
CA LEU A 46 -0.01 12.18 -8.46
C LEU A 46 -0.28 11.22 -7.29
N ALA A 47 0.78 10.60 -6.74
CA ALA A 47 0.63 9.61 -5.67
C ALA A 47 -0.11 10.19 -4.45
N ALA A 48 0.14 11.46 -4.10
CA ALA A 48 -0.59 12.17 -3.05
C ALA A 48 -2.11 12.26 -3.30
N ARG A 49 -2.56 12.33 -4.55
CA ARG A 49 -4.00 12.37 -4.88
C ARG A 49 -4.64 11.01 -4.70
N VAL A 50 -3.98 9.94 -5.14
CA VAL A 50 -4.46 8.56 -4.96
C VAL A 50 -4.54 8.23 -3.48
N VAL A 51 -3.47 8.48 -2.72
CA VAL A 51 -3.44 8.27 -1.27
C VAL A 51 -4.52 9.08 -0.56
N GLY A 52 -4.66 10.37 -0.92
CA GLY A 52 -5.70 11.23 -0.36
C GLY A 52 -7.13 10.75 -0.66
N ALA A 53 -7.36 10.20 -1.86
CA ALA A 53 -8.65 9.62 -2.23
C ALA A 53 -8.98 8.37 -1.38
N VAL A 54 -8.01 7.46 -1.22
CA VAL A 54 -8.16 6.26 -0.38
C VAL A 54 -8.42 6.63 1.09
N MET A 55 -7.79 7.70 1.59
CA MET A 55 -8.08 8.22 2.93
C MET A 55 -9.47 8.87 3.04
N GLY A 56 -9.96 9.47 1.96
CA GLY A 56 -11.26 10.14 1.89
C GLY A 56 -12.45 9.17 1.73
N ASP A 57 -12.22 7.99 1.18
CA ASP A 57 -13.22 6.94 1.05
C ASP A 57 -13.44 6.23 2.39
N SER A 58 -14.37 6.79 3.17
CA SER A 58 -14.42 6.67 4.62
C SER A 58 -14.93 5.31 5.10
N ASN A 59 -13.99 4.48 5.58
CA ASN A 59 -14.09 3.60 6.76
C ASN A 59 -12.68 3.20 7.29
N LEU A 60 -11.63 3.75 6.68
CA LEU A 60 -10.25 3.33 6.86
C LEU A 60 -9.52 4.36 7.73
N VAL A 61 -9.22 4.01 8.99
CA VAL A 61 -8.35 4.83 9.86
C VAL A 61 -6.90 4.41 9.61
N VAL A 62 -6.34 4.85 8.49
CA VAL A 62 -4.96 4.57 8.10
C VAL A 62 -4.24 5.87 7.76
N GLY A 63 -2.99 6.00 8.22
CA GLY A 63 -2.16 7.17 7.95
C GLY A 63 -1.61 7.16 6.52
N ASP A 64 -1.37 8.35 5.99
CA ASP A 64 -0.71 8.58 4.70
C ASP A 64 0.65 7.87 4.59
N MET A 65 1.42 7.80 5.67
CA MET A 65 2.72 7.10 5.70
C MET A 65 2.58 5.60 5.40
N TYR A 66 1.51 4.97 5.88
CA TYR A 66 1.28 3.54 5.64
C TYR A 66 0.84 3.29 4.19
N LEU A 67 -0.05 4.14 3.66
CA LEU A 67 -0.46 4.06 2.26
C LEU A 67 0.71 4.38 1.31
N ALA A 68 1.59 5.31 1.67
CA ALA A 68 2.81 5.59 0.92
C ALA A 68 3.74 4.38 0.86
N PHE A 69 3.86 3.64 1.96
CA PHE A 69 4.59 2.37 1.99
C PHE A 69 3.93 1.33 1.07
N GLY A 70 2.60 1.19 1.10
CA GLY A 70 1.85 0.32 0.20
C GLY A 70 2.08 0.65 -1.28
N VAL A 71 1.98 1.93 -1.66
CA VAL A 71 2.31 2.39 -3.03
C VAL A 71 3.73 1.98 -3.42
N ARG A 72 4.72 2.15 -2.53
CA ARG A 72 6.09 1.76 -2.82
C ARG A 72 6.25 0.26 -3.02
N GLN A 73 5.57 -0.55 -2.22
CA GLN A 73 5.58 -2.00 -2.40
C GLN A 73 4.93 -2.41 -3.72
N LEU A 74 3.81 -1.81 -4.10
CA LEU A 74 3.14 -2.09 -5.38
C LEU A 74 4.01 -1.72 -6.59
N ILE A 75 4.83 -0.66 -6.47
CA ILE A 75 5.86 -0.32 -7.46
C ILE A 75 6.94 -1.41 -7.50
N ASP A 76 7.50 -1.80 -6.34
CA ASP A 76 8.57 -2.79 -6.26
C ASP A 76 8.10 -4.19 -6.74
N GLU A 77 6.82 -4.53 -6.56
CA GLU A 77 6.16 -5.74 -7.09
C GLU A 77 5.84 -5.66 -8.58
N GLY A 78 6.00 -4.48 -9.20
CA GLY A 78 5.72 -4.26 -10.62
C GLY A 78 4.24 -4.23 -10.95
N LYS A 79 3.35 -3.94 -9.98
CA LYS A 79 1.92 -3.72 -10.22
C LYS A 79 1.61 -2.28 -10.65
N LEU A 80 2.50 -1.35 -10.31
CA LEU A 80 2.41 0.06 -10.68
C LEU A 80 3.66 0.49 -11.44
N ASP A 81 3.46 1.30 -12.48
CA ASP A 81 4.54 2.12 -13.03
C ASP A 81 4.60 3.47 -12.31
N TYR A 82 5.78 4.08 -12.24
CA TYR A 82 5.96 5.40 -11.65
C TYR A 82 6.86 6.31 -12.51
N ARG A 83 6.69 7.62 -12.34
CA ARG A 83 7.62 8.63 -12.87
C ARG A 83 7.82 9.77 -11.87
N GLY A 84 9.01 10.36 -11.85
CA GLY A 84 9.41 11.38 -10.88
C GLY A 84 10.35 10.82 -9.80
N GLU A 85 10.41 11.51 -8.66
CA GLU A 85 11.31 11.16 -7.55
C GLU A 85 10.53 10.50 -6.40
N LEU A 86 10.97 9.33 -5.96
CA LEU A 86 10.31 8.59 -4.88
C LEU A 86 10.70 9.10 -3.47
N GLY A 87 10.76 10.42 -3.30
CA GLY A 87 11.08 11.10 -2.04
C GLY A 87 9.84 11.36 -1.19
N SER A 88 8.89 12.11 -1.74
CA SER A 88 7.58 12.38 -1.14
C SER A 88 6.45 11.97 -2.09
N LEU A 89 5.25 11.69 -1.55
CA LEU A 89 4.02 11.44 -2.34
C LEU A 89 3.70 12.57 -3.35
N ARG A 90 4.28 13.76 -3.17
CA ARG A 90 4.09 14.93 -4.03
C ARG A 90 5.08 15.01 -5.19
N ASP A 91 6.10 14.15 -5.20
CA ASP A 91 7.24 14.25 -6.11
C ASP A 91 7.18 13.22 -7.25
N TYR A 92 6.19 12.33 -7.22
CA TYR A 92 6.00 11.30 -8.24
C TYR A 92 4.54 11.02 -8.55
N GLU A 93 4.34 10.51 -9.77
CA GLU A 93 3.07 10.02 -10.26
C GLU A 93 3.14 8.51 -10.45
N ILE A 94 1.99 7.85 -10.32
CA ILE A 94 1.81 6.41 -10.45
C ILE A 94 0.69 6.12 -11.45
N ARG A 95 0.74 4.94 -12.06
CA ARG A 95 -0.35 4.38 -12.87
C ARG A 95 -0.36 2.86 -12.76
N LEU A 96 -1.46 2.23 -13.19
CA LEU A 96 -1.51 0.78 -13.38
C LEU A 96 -0.51 0.35 -14.45
N LYS A 97 0.06 -0.83 -14.26
CA LYS A 97 0.96 -1.45 -15.22
C LYS A 97 0.25 -2.44 -16.14
#